data_AF-A0A0V1HEL4-F1
#
_entry.id   AF-A0A0V1HEL4-F1
#
_cell.length_a   1.000
_cell.length_b   1.000
_cell.length_c   1.000
_cell.angle_alpha   90.00
_cell.angle_beta   90.00
_cell.angle_gamma   90.00
#
_symmetry.space_group_name_H-M   'P 1'
#
loop_
_entity.id
_entity.type
_entity.pdbx_description
1 polymer ?
#
loop_
_entity_poly.entity_id
_entity_poly.type
_entity_poly.pdbx_seq_one_letter_code
_entity_poly.pdbx_strand_id
1 'polypeptide(L)'
;LILYDFMSAILASNTSSLPLAKISEILKQPENFGGLHFFNPVPVMKLVEVIHTKNTSKETIANMVRFCEKLGKNPVHSKDTPGFIVNRLLVPYCMEAIRLAERGDASMKDIDVAMKLGAGYPMGPFELFDFIGLDTCKFIIDGWHANEPNQPLFNPSPLLDKMVKEGKLGRKSGEGFYKYK
;
A
#
# COMPACT_ATOMS: atom_id res chain seq x y z
N LEU A 1 -4.52 -43.79 -6.79
CA LEU A 1 -3.71 -42.57 -6.61
C LEU A 1 -4.31 -41.48 -7.46
N ILE A 2 -5.09 -40.55 -6.88
CA ILE A 2 -5.56 -39.36 -7.58
C ILE A 2 -4.38 -38.40 -7.60
N LEU A 3 -3.65 -38.38 -8.72
CA LEU A 3 -2.68 -37.35 -9.01
C LEU A 3 -3.47 -36.06 -9.25
N TYR A 4 -3.54 -35.19 -8.24
CA TYR A 4 -3.97 -33.81 -8.49
C TYR A 4 -2.96 -33.20 -9.45
N ASP A 5 -3.44 -32.86 -10.65
CA ASP A 5 -2.65 -32.15 -11.63
C ASP A 5 -2.40 -30.73 -11.12
N PHE A 6 -1.20 -30.48 -10.59
CA PHE A 6 -0.75 -29.17 -10.11
C PHE A 6 -0.69 -28.12 -11.23
N MET A 7 -0.93 -28.48 -12.50
CA MET A 7 -0.95 -27.54 -13.63
C MET A 7 -2.06 -26.48 -13.58
N SER A 8 -3.01 -26.56 -12.65
CA SER A 8 -4.13 -25.62 -12.51
C SER A 8 -4.04 -24.66 -11.31
N ALA A 9 -2.97 -24.73 -10.53
CA ALA A 9 -2.84 -23.93 -9.31
C ALA A 9 -2.61 -22.44 -9.62
N ILE A 10 -3.37 -21.56 -8.97
CA ILE A 10 -3.15 -20.11 -9.03
C ILE A 10 -2.07 -19.74 -8.03
N LEU A 11 -1.03 -19.04 -8.51
CA LEU A 11 -0.02 -18.43 -7.65
C LEU A 11 -0.38 -16.96 -7.42
N ALA A 12 -0.51 -16.55 -6.15
CA ALA A 12 -0.84 -15.18 -5.79
C ALA A 12 0.21 -14.57 -4.86
N SER A 13 0.52 -13.29 -5.05
CA SER A 13 1.36 -12.50 -4.15
C SER A 13 0.54 -11.47 -3.36
N ASN A 14 0.85 -11.30 -2.07
CA ASN A 14 0.31 -10.23 -1.23
C ASN A 14 1.21 -8.98 -1.20
N THR A 15 2.24 -8.90 -2.04
CA THR A 15 3.18 -7.78 -2.03
C THR A 15 2.48 -6.43 -2.20
N SER A 16 2.95 -5.41 -1.48
CA SER A 16 2.46 -4.04 -1.60
C SER A 16 3.35 -3.15 -2.48
N SER A 17 4.53 -3.65 -2.89
CA SER A 17 5.59 -2.83 -3.49
C SER A 17 6.37 -3.48 -4.63
N LEU A 18 6.39 -4.82 -4.72
CA LEU A 18 7.11 -5.50 -5.80
C LEU A 18 6.25 -5.54 -7.07
N PRO A 19 6.79 -5.12 -8.24
CA PRO A 19 6.06 -5.21 -9.51
C PRO A 19 5.75 -6.67 -9.85
N LEU A 20 4.48 -7.00 -9.99
CA LEU A 20 4.04 -8.36 -10.33
C LEU A 20 4.49 -8.77 -11.73
N ALA A 21 4.64 -7.83 -12.66
CA ALA A 21 5.18 -8.10 -13.99
C ALA A 21 6.59 -8.70 -13.93
N LYS A 22 7.46 -8.20 -13.04
CA LYS A 22 8.81 -8.75 -12.85
C LYS A 22 8.79 -10.16 -12.26
N ILE A 23 7.87 -10.43 -11.34
CA ILE A 23 7.68 -11.78 -10.80
C ILE A 23 7.13 -12.70 -11.89
N SER A 24 6.17 -12.22 -12.69
CA SER A 24 5.54 -12.97 -13.78
C SER A 24 6.54 -13.43 -14.83
N GLU A 25 7.57 -12.64 -15.14
CA GLU A 25 8.57 -12.94 -16.19
C GLU A 25 9.42 -14.18 -15.90
N ILE A 26 9.56 -14.57 -14.63
CA ILE A 26 10.36 -15.75 -14.23
C ILE A 26 9.51 -17.02 -14.01
N LEU A 27 8.19 -16.94 -14.18
CA LEU A 27 7.28 -18.06 -13.97
C LEU A 27 7.09 -18.87 -15.26
N LYS A 28 6.92 -20.18 -15.10
CA LYS A 28 6.61 -21.09 -16.23
C LYS A 28 5.18 -20.94 -16.76
N GLN A 29 4.24 -20.54 -15.90
CA GLN A 29 2.81 -20.37 -16.21
C GLN A 29 2.34 -18.98 -15.72
N PRO A 30 2.81 -17.89 -16.35
CA PRO A 30 2.48 -16.51 -15.94
C PRO A 30 0.98 -16.20 -16.02
N GLU A 31 0.23 -16.94 -16.82
CA GLU A 31 -1.23 -16.83 -16.97
C GLU A 31 -2.00 -17.23 -15.70
N ASN A 32 -1.40 -18.08 -14.86
CA ASN A 32 -1.94 -18.53 -13.57
C ASN A 32 -1.43 -17.69 -12.38
N PHE A 33 -0.78 -16.55 -12.64
CA PHE A 33 -0.21 -15.68 -11.62
C PHE A 33 -0.93 -14.33 -11.51
N GLY A 34 -1.09 -13.85 -10.27
CA GLY A 34 -1.63 -12.52 -9.98
C GLY A 34 -1.31 -12.03 -8.57
N GLY A 35 -1.95 -10.94 -8.17
CA GLY A 35 -1.86 -10.37 -6.83
C GLY A 35 -3.18 -10.44 -6.09
N LEU A 36 -3.10 -10.75 -4.80
CA LEU A 36 -4.19 -10.62 -3.85
C LEU A 36 -3.66 -9.80 -2.67
N HIS A 37 -3.83 -8.48 -2.75
CA HIS A 37 -3.31 -7.56 -1.74
C HIS A 37 -4.39 -7.30 -0.68
N PHE A 38 -4.15 -7.86 0.51
CA PHE A 38 -4.99 -7.72 1.70
C PHE A 38 -4.52 -6.55 2.58
N PHE A 39 -5.46 -5.98 3.33
CA PHE A 39 -5.20 -4.86 4.22
C PHE A 39 -5.22 -5.29 5.70
N ASN A 40 -4.26 -4.81 6.48
CA ASN A 40 -4.17 -5.13 7.91
C ASN A 40 -5.17 -4.29 8.74
N PRO A 41 -5.88 -4.88 9.74
CA PRO A 41 -5.97 -6.30 10.09
C PRO A 41 -6.79 -7.12 9.11
N VAL A 42 -6.18 -8.15 8.52
CA VAL A 42 -6.77 -8.95 7.43
C VAL A 42 -8.15 -9.55 7.77
N PRO A 43 -8.43 -10.06 8.99
CA PRO A 43 -9.76 -10.57 9.32
C PRO A 43 -10.86 -9.49 9.28
N VAL A 44 -10.51 -8.26 9.68
CA VAL A 44 -11.47 -7.15 9.85
C VAL A 44 -11.68 -6.39 8.54
N MET A 45 -10.60 -6.08 7.84
CA MET A 45 -10.65 -5.28 6.60
C MET A 45 -11.41 -6.03 5.50
N LYS A 46 -12.34 -5.35 4.83
CA LYS A 46 -13.21 -5.97 3.82
C LYS A 46 -12.63 -5.94 2.41
N LEU A 47 -11.66 -5.08 2.15
CA LEU A 47 -11.10 -4.87 0.82
C LEU A 47 -10.00 -5.89 0.49
N VAL A 48 -9.95 -6.32 -0.77
CA VAL A 48 -8.77 -6.96 -1.38
C VAL A 48 -8.56 -6.36 -2.77
N GLU A 49 -7.35 -5.94 -3.10
CA GLU A 49 -7.02 -5.58 -4.48
C GLU A 49 -6.59 -6.84 -5.23
N VAL A 50 -7.30 -7.14 -6.32
CA VAL A 50 -6.97 -8.22 -7.27
C VAL A 50 -6.13 -7.61 -8.38
N ILE A 51 -4.83 -7.87 -8.33
CA ILE A 51 -3.86 -7.28 -9.26
C ILE A 51 -3.58 -8.27 -10.38
N HIS A 52 -3.62 -7.79 -11.61
CA HIS A 52 -3.31 -8.62 -12.78
C HIS A 52 -2.23 -7.97 -13.65
N THR A 53 -1.41 -8.83 -14.24
CA THR A 53 -0.42 -8.42 -15.24
C THR A 53 -1.05 -8.49 -16.63
N LYS A 54 -0.28 -8.15 -17.67
CA LYS A 54 -0.66 -8.37 -19.07
C LYS A 54 -0.81 -9.87 -19.44
N ASN A 55 -0.15 -10.75 -18.68
CA ASN A 55 -0.11 -12.18 -18.97
C ASN A 55 -1.19 -12.96 -18.20
N THR A 56 -1.71 -12.42 -17.09
CA THR A 56 -2.70 -13.09 -16.25
C THR A 56 -3.98 -13.38 -17.04
N SER A 57 -4.43 -14.64 -17.04
CA SER A 57 -5.63 -15.04 -17.80
C SER A 57 -6.91 -14.46 -17.17
N LYS A 58 -7.94 -14.27 -17.99
CA LYS A 58 -9.27 -13.85 -17.51
C LYS A 58 -9.87 -14.85 -16.52
N GLU A 59 -9.59 -16.14 -16.72
CA GLU A 59 -10.06 -17.21 -15.83
C GLU A 59 -9.38 -17.12 -14.46
N THR A 60 -8.07 -16.90 -14.41
CA THR A 60 -7.30 -16.67 -13.18
C THR A 60 -7.85 -15.47 -12.41
N ILE A 61 -8.10 -14.34 -13.10
CA ILE A 61 -8.71 -13.15 -12.50
C ILE A 61 -10.08 -13.49 -11.90
N ALA A 62 -10.95 -14.16 -12.66
CA ALA A 62 -12.29 -14.55 -12.19
C ALA A 62 -12.24 -15.51 -10.99
N ASN A 63 -11.30 -16.45 -10.97
CA ASN A 63 -11.09 -17.36 -9.85
C ASN A 63 -10.60 -16.63 -8.59
N MET A 64 -9.66 -15.69 -8.71
CA MET A 64 -9.20 -14.85 -7.61
C MET A 64 -10.34 -14.01 -7.02
N VAL A 65 -11.17 -13.40 -7.86
CA VAL A 65 -12.38 -12.65 -7.43
C VAL A 65 -13.33 -13.55 -6.65
N ARG A 66 -13.69 -14.72 -7.21
CA ARG A 66 -14.57 -15.70 -6.54
C ARG A 66 -14.01 -16.17 -5.20
N PHE A 67 -12.69 -16.33 -5.11
CA PHE A 67 -12.02 -16.69 -3.86
C PHE A 67 -12.19 -15.58 -2.82
N CYS A 68 -11.95 -14.31 -3.17
CA CYS A 68 -12.16 -13.17 -2.28
C CYS A 68 -13.61 -13.05 -1.80
N GLU A 69 -14.58 -13.21 -2.69
CA GLU A 69 -16.01 -13.18 -2.34
C GLU A 69 -16.39 -14.28 -1.36
N LYS A 70 -15.87 -15.51 -1.56
CA LYS A 70 -16.05 -16.63 -0.61
C LYS A 70 -15.49 -16.35 0.78
N LEU A 71 -14.46 -15.51 0.88
CA LEU A 71 -13.90 -15.04 2.15
C LEU A 71 -14.71 -13.88 2.77
N GLY A 72 -15.83 -13.47 2.16
CA GLY A 72 -16.61 -12.31 2.59
C GLY A 72 -15.87 -10.99 2.40
N LYS A 73 -14.97 -10.92 1.42
CA LYS A 73 -14.24 -9.72 1.02
C LYS A 73 -14.83 -9.11 -0.24
N ASN A 74 -14.56 -7.83 -0.42
CA ASN A 74 -14.90 -7.04 -1.59
C ASN A 74 -13.65 -6.90 -2.48
N PRO A 75 -13.53 -7.68 -3.56
CA PRO A 75 -12.41 -7.55 -4.50
C PRO A 75 -12.57 -6.29 -5.37
N VAL A 76 -11.46 -5.61 -5.64
CA VAL A 76 -11.38 -4.53 -6.64
C VAL A 76 -10.25 -4.82 -7.62
N HIS A 77 -10.42 -4.46 -8.89
CA HIS A 77 -9.43 -4.75 -9.94
C HIS A 77 -8.38 -3.65 -10.02
N SER A 78 -7.10 -4.03 -9.97
CA SER A 78 -5.97 -3.12 -10.21
C SER A 78 -5.05 -3.65 -11.29
N LYS A 79 -4.51 -2.74 -12.10
CA LYS A 79 -3.30 -3.02 -12.88
C LYS A 79 -2.09 -3.09 -11.95
N ASP A 80 -1.02 -3.72 -12.42
CA ASP A 80 0.29 -3.71 -11.78
C ASP A 80 0.96 -2.34 -11.96
N THR A 81 0.56 -1.38 -11.13
CA THR A 81 1.15 -0.04 -11.02
C THR A 81 1.64 0.19 -9.60
N PRO A 82 2.65 1.05 -9.36
CA PRO A 82 3.18 1.26 -8.01
C PRO A 82 2.08 1.67 -7.03
N GLY A 83 1.89 0.90 -5.96
CA GLY A 83 0.87 1.16 -4.94
C GLY A 83 -0.57 0.80 -5.32
N PHE A 84 -0.79 0.17 -6.48
CA PHE A 84 -2.11 -0.28 -6.93
C PHE A 84 -3.14 0.86 -6.91
N ILE A 85 -4.22 0.75 -6.13
CA ILE A 85 -5.22 1.80 -6.00
C ILE A 85 -5.03 2.53 -4.66
N VAL A 86 -5.13 1.79 -3.55
CA VAL A 86 -5.19 2.39 -2.21
C VAL A 86 -3.90 3.09 -1.88
N ASN A 87 -2.75 2.42 -2.00
CA ASN A 87 -1.47 3.06 -1.64
C ASN A 87 -1.15 4.20 -2.63
N ARG A 88 -1.44 4.02 -3.93
CA ARG A 88 -1.21 5.03 -4.97
C ARG A 88 -1.96 6.35 -4.70
N LEU A 89 -3.09 6.30 -4.00
CA LEU A 89 -3.81 7.49 -3.53
C LEU A 89 -3.39 7.92 -2.12
N LEU A 90 -3.24 6.96 -1.21
CA LEU A 90 -3.02 7.21 0.21
C LEU A 90 -1.64 7.80 0.50
N VAL A 91 -0.58 7.23 -0.08
CA VAL A 91 0.79 7.67 0.20
C VAL A 91 1.02 9.10 -0.27
N PRO A 92 0.65 9.51 -1.51
CA PRO A 92 0.80 10.91 -1.92
C PRO A 92 -0.02 11.89 -1.07
N TYR A 93 -1.23 11.49 -0.64
CA TYR A 93 -2.03 12.28 0.29
C TYR A 93 -1.29 12.53 1.62
N CYS A 94 -0.76 11.48 2.25
CA CYS A 94 -0.01 11.63 3.50
C CYS A 94 1.30 12.41 3.29
N MET A 95 1.97 12.23 2.14
CA MET A 95 3.16 13.02 1.80
C MET A 95 2.83 14.51 1.61
N GLU A 96 1.68 14.85 1.04
CA GLU A 96 1.27 16.25 0.94
C GLU A 96 0.97 16.86 2.32
N ALA A 97 0.40 16.09 3.24
CA ALA A 97 0.25 16.55 4.63
C ALA A 97 1.60 16.90 5.27
N ILE A 98 2.64 16.06 5.07
CA ILE A 98 4.00 16.37 5.51
C ILE A 98 4.50 17.68 4.89
N ARG A 99 4.37 17.83 3.56
CA ARG A 99 4.86 19.03 2.85
C ARG A 99 4.16 20.30 3.32
N LEU A 100 2.85 20.22 3.61
CA LEU A 100 2.07 21.33 4.17
C LEU A 100 2.60 21.74 5.55
N ALA A 101 2.94 20.77 6.40
CA ALA A 101 3.59 21.04 7.68
C ALA A 101 5.02 21.59 7.53
N GLU A 102 5.82 21.08 6.58
CA GLU A 102 7.18 21.56 6.31
C GLU A 102 7.21 23.04 5.85
N ARG A 103 6.22 23.46 5.06
CA ARG A 103 6.06 24.87 4.66
C ARG A 103 5.54 25.77 5.78
N GLY A 104 5.04 25.19 6.88
CA GLY A 104 4.44 25.92 7.98
C GLY A 104 3.03 26.43 7.70
N ASP A 105 2.34 25.88 6.69
CA ASP A 105 0.99 26.31 6.30
C ASP A 105 -0.04 25.98 7.40
N ALA A 106 0.17 24.89 8.13
CA ALA A 106 -0.62 24.49 9.31
C ALA A 106 0.16 23.55 10.23
N SER A 107 -0.28 23.45 11.49
CA SER A 107 0.28 22.48 12.44
C SER A 107 -0.16 21.05 12.09
N MET A 108 0.67 20.04 12.40
CA MET A 108 0.33 18.62 12.18
C MET A 108 -1.02 18.25 12.83
N LYS A 109 -1.28 18.80 14.02
CA LYS A 109 -2.52 18.60 14.77
C LYS A 109 -3.72 19.18 14.03
N ASP A 110 -3.61 20.40 13.51
CA ASP A 110 -4.72 21.04 12.78
C ASP A 110 -4.98 20.35 11.45
N ILE A 111 -3.93 19.87 10.77
CA ILE A 111 -4.06 19.05 9.56
C ILE A 111 -4.84 17.76 9.86
N ASP A 112 -4.47 17.05 10.93
CA ASP A 112 -5.20 15.85 11.36
C ASP A 112 -6.67 16.14 11.71
N VAL A 113 -6.93 17.22 12.44
CA VAL A 113 -8.29 17.64 12.79
C VAL A 113 -9.09 17.99 11.54
N ALA A 114 -8.51 18.76 10.61
CA ALA A 114 -9.17 19.15 9.36
C ALA A 114 -9.52 17.92 8.50
N MET A 115 -8.63 16.94 8.39
CA MET A 115 -8.90 15.74 7.61
C MET A 115 -9.93 14.83 8.28
N LYS A 116 -9.95 14.76 9.62
CA LYS A 116 -10.97 14.01 10.35
C LYS A 116 -12.35 14.64 10.26
N LEU A 117 -12.46 15.93 10.57
CA LEU A 117 -13.75 16.62 10.69
C LEU A 117 -14.27 17.17 9.36
N GLY A 118 -13.37 17.58 8.46
CA GLY A 118 -13.73 18.17 7.17
C GLY A 118 -13.89 17.14 6.07
N ALA A 119 -12.92 16.23 5.93
CA ALA A 119 -12.94 15.20 4.89
C ALA A 119 -13.52 13.85 5.36
N GLY A 120 -13.85 13.72 6.65
CA GLY A 120 -14.50 12.53 7.21
C GLY A 120 -13.59 11.32 7.37
N TYR A 121 -12.26 11.50 7.36
CA TYR A 121 -11.35 10.39 7.60
C TYR A 121 -11.43 9.91 9.05
N PRO A 122 -11.35 8.59 9.31
CA PRO A 122 -11.36 8.08 10.68
C PRO A 122 -10.09 8.42 11.47
N MET A 123 -9.01 8.78 10.76
CA MET A 123 -7.69 9.07 11.32
C MET A 123 -7.03 10.17 10.48
N GLY A 124 -6.35 11.10 11.13
CA GLY A 124 -5.59 12.13 10.41
C GLY A 124 -4.33 11.55 9.74
N PRO A 125 -3.75 12.22 8.73
CA PRO A 125 -2.61 11.70 8.00
C PRO A 125 -1.36 11.48 8.87
N PHE A 126 -1.10 12.32 9.88
CA PHE A 126 0.05 12.14 10.79
C PHE A 126 -0.19 11.00 11.77
N GLU A 127 -1.39 10.93 12.37
CA GLU A 127 -1.82 9.79 13.17
C GLU A 127 -1.72 8.46 12.38
N LEU A 128 -2.09 8.48 11.10
CA LEU A 128 -2.05 7.33 10.22
C LEU A 128 -0.62 6.93 9.87
N PHE A 129 0.26 7.89 9.58
CA PHE A 129 1.67 7.59 9.34
C PHE A 129 2.34 6.98 10.56
N ASP A 130 2.07 7.49 11.76
CA ASP A 130 2.58 6.90 12.99
C ASP A 130 2.01 5.49 13.25
N PHE A 131 0.78 5.22 12.80
CA PHE A 131 0.17 3.90 12.90
C PHE A 131 0.80 2.89 11.93
N ILE A 132 1.07 3.30 10.69
CA ILE A 132 1.71 2.45 9.67
C ILE A 132 3.19 2.20 10.01
N GLY A 133 3.90 3.25 10.41
CA GLY A 133 5.33 3.25 10.67
C GLY A 133 6.09 4.09 9.65
N LEU A 134 6.81 5.10 10.14
CA LEU A 134 7.46 6.11 9.28
C LEU A 134 8.53 5.52 8.36
N ASP A 135 9.25 4.50 8.82
CA ASP A 135 10.21 3.73 8.02
C ASP A 135 9.56 2.96 6.86
N THR A 136 8.37 2.38 7.08
CA THR A 136 7.62 1.69 6.03
C THR A 136 7.14 2.68 4.98
N CYS A 137 6.63 3.83 5.42
CA CYS A 137 6.23 4.91 4.52
C CYS A 137 7.41 5.46 3.72
N LYS A 138 8.57 5.66 4.37
CA LYS A 138 9.81 6.07 3.72
C LYS A 138 10.27 5.04 2.68
N PHE A 139 10.28 3.75 3.03
CA PHE A 139 10.67 2.69 2.10
C PHE A 139 9.80 2.69 0.84
N ILE A 140 8.49 2.89 0.98
CA ILE A 140 7.57 2.96 -0.15
C ILE A 140 7.85 4.18 -1.03
N ILE A 141 7.93 5.38 -0.45
CA ILE A 141 8.11 6.61 -1.23
C ILE A 141 9.47 6.67 -1.92
N ASP A 142 10.55 6.24 -1.24
CA ASP A 142 11.89 6.16 -1.82
C ASP A 142 11.92 5.15 -2.98
N GLY A 143 11.27 4.00 -2.81
CA GLY A 143 11.16 3.00 -3.86
C GLY A 143 10.40 3.52 -5.09
N TRP A 144 9.34 4.30 -4.89
CA TRP A 144 8.62 4.92 -6.01
C TRP A 144 9.43 6.02 -6.67
N HIS A 145 10.10 6.87 -5.89
CA HIS A 145 10.95 7.93 -6.41
C HIS A 145 12.13 7.35 -7.23
N ALA A 146 12.77 6.29 -6.75
CA ALA A 146 13.86 5.65 -7.47
C ALA A 146 13.43 5.09 -8.84
N ASN A 147 12.18 4.64 -8.97
CA ASN A 147 11.63 4.12 -10.24
C ASN A 147 11.04 5.23 -11.14
N GLU A 148 10.44 6.26 -10.56
CA GLU A 148 9.79 7.37 -11.25
C GLU A 148 10.30 8.73 -10.70
N PRO A 149 11.58 9.09 -10.89
CA PRO A 149 12.20 10.24 -10.21
C PRO A 149 11.62 11.60 -10.63
N ASN A 150 10.99 11.65 -11.82
CA ASN A 150 10.39 12.86 -12.35
C ASN A 150 8.93 13.05 -11.93
N GLN A 151 8.35 12.13 -11.15
CA GLN A 151 6.97 12.23 -10.67
C GLN A 151 6.93 13.06 -9.37
N PRO A 152 6.42 14.30 -9.38
CA PRO A 152 6.52 15.20 -8.21
C PRO A 152 5.83 14.65 -6.96
N LEU A 153 4.77 13.86 -7.14
CA LEU A 153 4.06 13.23 -6.03
C LEU A 153 4.96 12.28 -5.21
N PHE A 154 6.03 11.74 -5.81
CA PHE A 154 6.94 10.80 -5.16
C PHE A 154 8.19 11.44 -4.58
N ASN A 155 8.31 12.77 -4.63
CA ASN A 155 9.46 13.43 -4.05
C ASN A 155 9.57 13.11 -2.54
N PRO A 156 10.74 12.68 -2.06
CA PRO A 156 10.97 12.37 -0.65
C PRO A 156 10.84 13.64 0.23
N SER A 157 10.72 13.45 1.54
CA SER A 157 10.61 14.53 2.52
C SER A 157 11.83 14.55 3.45
N PRO A 158 12.53 15.69 3.59
CA PRO A 158 13.59 15.87 4.57
C PRO A 158 13.12 15.65 6.01
N LEU A 159 11.88 16.03 6.36
CA LEU A 159 11.31 15.76 7.67
C LEU A 159 11.17 14.26 7.91
N LEU A 160 10.61 13.52 6.95
CA LEU A 160 10.46 12.06 7.07
C LEU A 160 11.83 11.38 7.22
N ASP A 161 12.82 11.79 6.44
CA ASP A 161 14.20 11.29 6.51
C ASP A 161 14.81 11.48 7.90
N LYS A 162 14.66 12.68 8.45
CA LYS A 162 15.13 13.01 9.81
C LYS A 162 14.46 12.14 10.86
N MET A 163 13.14 12.00 10.81
CA MET A 163 12.36 11.24 11.79
C MET A 163 12.77 9.76 11.81
N VAL A 164 12.89 9.15 10.63
CA VAL A 164 13.34 7.75 10.50
C VAL A 164 14.78 7.59 11.00
N LYS A 165 15.68 8.52 10.66
CA LYS A 165 17.08 8.51 11.13
C LYS A 165 17.19 8.62 12.65
N GLU A 166 16.28 9.35 13.30
CA GLU A 166 16.20 9.49 14.75
C GLU A 166 15.51 8.30 15.45
N GLY A 167 15.05 7.28 14.70
CA GLY A 167 14.35 6.13 15.25
C GLY A 167 12.92 6.44 15.72
N LYS A 168 12.36 7.59 15.31
CA LYS A 168 10.98 7.97 15.58
C LYS A 168 10.07 7.36 14.52
N LEU A 169 9.72 6.10 14.72
CA LEU A 169 8.99 5.27 13.75
C LEU A 169 7.48 5.22 13.99
N GLY A 170 6.94 6.08 14.85
CA GLY A 170 5.53 6.10 15.20
C GLY A 170 5.19 5.24 16.41
N ARG A 171 4.01 4.64 16.42
CA ARG A 171 3.49 3.88 17.58
C ARG A 171 4.41 2.75 18.00
N LYS A 172 5.07 2.07 17.04
CA LYS A 172 5.94 0.92 17.32
C LYS A 172 7.24 1.27 18.05
N SER A 173 7.65 2.54 18.06
CA SER A 173 8.82 3.04 18.79
C SER A 173 8.43 3.97 19.94
N GLY A 174 7.13 4.13 20.23
CA GLY A 174 6.62 5.05 21.25
C GLY A 174 6.68 6.54 20.86
N GLU A 175 7.23 6.88 19.69
CA GLU A 175 7.30 8.24 19.18
C GLU A 175 7.45 8.25 17.66
N GLY A 176 6.66 9.10 17.01
CA GLY A 176 6.75 9.51 15.61
C GLY A 176 6.43 11.00 15.54
N PHE A 177 5.50 11.40 14.69
CA PHE A 177 4.97 12.77 14.71
C PHE A 177 4.30 13.13 16.04
N TYR A 178 3.72 12.12 16.71
CA TYR A 178 3.22 12.22 18.08
C TYR A 178 3.98 11.29 19.04
N LYS A 179 3.82 11.53 20.33
CA LYS A 179 4.35 10.68 21.42
C LYS A 179 3.28 9.69 21.89
N TYR A 180 3.64 8.41 21.95
CA TYR A 180 2.80 7.30 22.38
C TYR A 180 3.47 6.64 23.58
N LYS A 181 3.14 7.13 24.78
CA LYS A 181 3.57 6.52 26.05
C LYS A 181 2.76 5.27 26.34
#